data_AF-A0A9D9Y1D3-F1
#
_entry.id   AF-A0A9D9Y1D3-F1
#
_cell.length_a   1.000
_cell.length_b   1.000
_cell.length_c   1.000
_cell.angle_alpha   90.00
_cell.angle_beta   90.00
_cell.angle_gamma   90.00
#
_symmetry.space_group_name_H-M   'P 1'
#
loop_
_entity.id
_entity.type
_entity.pdbx_description
1 polymer ?
#
loop_
_entity_poly.entity_id
_entity_poly.type
_entity_poly.pdbx_seq_one_letter_code
_entity_poly.pdbx_strand_id
1 'polypeptide(L)'
;YHMFWLISFSSGYLLHLVEDLPTPSGSWGGINLFWPLTKYYGGTGEIWWWNNYDIFLIVVIVCLINAVLMLLPNQFNKVKRLLPICVLVCGITLSVFQIKSRNFDFNASSFTEKEQISLEKQKLILGNRLFEVMRLVDKAVMLNF
;
A
#
# COMPACT_ATOMS: atom_id res chain seq x y z
N TYR A 1 5.74 -8.19 26.39
CA TYR A 1 5.10 -8.84 25.23
C TYR A 1 3.85 -8.08 24.75
N HIS A 2 2.87 -7.75 25.62
CA HIS A 2 1.65 -7.01 25.21
C HIS A 2 1.90 -5.69 24.46
N MET A 3 2.90 -4.91 24.87
CA MET A 3 3.25 -3.66 24.20
C MET A 3 3.70 -3.86 22.74
N PHE A 4 4.41 -4.95 22.44
CA PHE A 4 4.83 -5.25 21.06
C PHE A 4 3.63 -5.62 20.19
N TRP A 5 2.70 -6.42 20.70
CA TRP A 5 1.47 -6.77 19.98
C TRP A 5 0.60 -5.55 19.69
N LEU A 6 0.45 -4.65 20.67
CA LEU A 6 -0.30 -3.41 20.50
C LEU A 6 0.34 -2.48 19.47
N ILE A 7 1.67 -2.39 19.46
CA ILE A 7 2.42 -1.62 18.45
C ILE A 7 2.21 -2.24 17.07
N SER A 8 2.40 -3.55 16.91
CA SER A 8 2.21 -4.24 15.63
C SER A 8 0.78 -4.07 15.09
N PHE A 9 -0.24 -4.25 15.93
CA PHE A 9 -1.63 -4.06 15.55
C PHE A 9 -1.92 -2.61 15.13
N SER A 10 -1.52 -1.65 15.97
CA SER A 10 -1.71 -0.21 15.68
C SER A 10 -0.98 0.21 14.41
N SER A 11 0.22 -0.31 14.16
CA SER A 11 0.98 -0.05 12.94
C SER A 11 0.29 -0.62 11.70
N GLY A 12 -0.24 -1.85 11.76
CA GLY A 12 -1.00 -2.43 10.65
C GLY A 12 -2.25 -1.61 10.32
N TYR A 13 -2.99 -1.18 11.35
CA TYR A 13 -4.14 -0.30 11.17
C TYR A 13 -3.77 1.04 10.51
N LEU A 14 -2.70 1.69 10.97
CA LEU A 14 -2.25 2.96 10.38
C LEU A 14 -1.79 2.80 8.93
N LEU A 15 -1.14 1.68 8.58
CA LEU A 15 -0.74 1.39 7.20
C LEU A 15 -1.94 1.25 6.28
N HIS A 16 -2.98 0.51 6.71
CA HIS A 16 -4.23 0.43 5.96
C HIS A 16 -4.86 1.80 5.72
N LEU A 17 -4.90 2.66 6.75
CA LEU A 17 -5.41 4.03 6.57
C LEU A 17 -4.59 4.84 5.56
N VAL A 18 -3.26 4.69 5.55
CA VAL A 18 -2.39 5.39 4.58
C VAL A 18 -2.68 4.96 3.14
N GLU A 19 -3.07 3.70 2.93
CA GLU A 19 -3.43 3.18 1.61
C GLU A 19 -4.86 3.57 1.21
N ASP A 20 -5.80 3.57 2.16
CA ASP A 20 -7.22 3.83 1.88
C ASP A 20 -7.54 5.33 1.71
N LEU A 21 -6.91 6.21 2.50
CA LEU A 21 -7.15 7.66 2.41
C LEU A 21 -6.97 8.27 1.00
N PRO A 22 -5.92 7.91 0.21
CA PRO A 22 -5.70 8.44 -1.14
C PRO A 22 -6.56 7.81 -2.25
N THR A 23 -7.40 6.82 -1.93
CA THR A 23 -8.34 6.26 -2.92
C THR A 23 -9.47 7.25 -3.23
N PRO A 24 -10.24 7.08 -4.33
CA PRO A 24 -11.25 8.06 -4.71
C PRO A 24 -12.46 8.00 -3.78
N SER A 25 -13.04 9.18 -3.52
CA SER A 25 -14.27 9.30 -2.72
C SER A 25 -15.45 8.49 -3.28
N GLY A 26 -15.52 8.29 -4.60
CA GLY A 26 -16.58 7.50 -5.22
C GLY A 26 -16.60 6.01 -4.84
N SER A 27 -15.51 5.46 -4.30
CA SER A 27 -15.44 4.04 -3.91
C SER A 27 -16.09 3.76 -2.55
N TRP A 28 -16.05 4.69 -1.60
CA TRP A 28 -16.60 4.52 -0.23
C TRP A 28 -16.84 5.82 0.56
N GLY A 29 -16.66 7.00 -0.04
CA GLY A 29 -16.87 8.31 0.59
C GLY A 29 -15.71 8.78 1.48
N GLY A 30 -14.60 8.03 1.52
CA GLY A 30 -13.51 8.16 2.48
C GLY A 30 -13.65 7.16 3.63
N ILE A 31 -12.97 7.41 4.75
CA ILE A 31 -12.97 6.55 5.95
C ILE A 31 -13.60 7.31 7.11
N ASN A 32 -14.52 6.67 7.82
CA ASN A 32 -15.03 7.20 9.09
C ASN A 32 -14.04 6.91 10.23
N LEU A 33 -13.01 7.74 10.32
CA LEU A 33 -11.91 7.57 11.27
C LEU A 33 -12.33 7.74 12.73
N PHE A 34 -13.40 8.50 12.99
CA PHE A 34 -13.82 8.90 14.35
C PHE A 34 -15.26 8.46 14.65
N TRP A 35 -15.61 7.21 14.35
CA TRP A 35 -16.92 6.67 14.72
C TRP A 35 -17.20 6.89 16.24
N PRO A 36 -18.41 7.35 16.63
CA PRO A 36 -19.64 7.44 15.83
C PRO A 36 -19.87 8.78 15.11
N LEU A 37 -18.87 9.67 15.02
CA LEU A 37 -19.02 10.89 14.23
C LEU A 37 -19.34 10.53 12.77
N THR A 38 -20.13 11.36 12.09
CA THR A 38 -20.57 11.11 10.71
C THR A 38 -19.60 11.64 9.65
N LYS A 39 -18.45 12.18 10.08
CA LYS A 39 -17.48 12.83 9.19
C LYS A 39 -16.49 11.80 8.63
N TYR A 40 -16.43 11.73 7.31
CA TYR A 40 -15.47 10.91 6.57
C TYR A 40 -14.23 11.72 6.21
N TYR A 41 -13.08 11.05 6.17
CA TYR A 41 -11.77 11.62 5.87
C TYR A 41 -11.10 10.84 4.73
N GLY A 42 -10.29 11.51 3.91
CA GLY A 42 -9.68 10.90 2.72
C GLY A 42 -10.57 11.04 1.49
N GLY A 43 -10.53 10.07 0.59
CA GLY A 43 -11.22 10.17 -0.70
C GLY A 43 -10.48 11.08 -1.69
N THR A 44 -9.19 11.35 -1.46
CA THR A 44 -8.43 12.37 -2.19
C THR A 44 -8.10 11.98 -3.63
N GLY A 45 -8.24 10.70 -3.98
CA GLY A 45 -8.22 10.23 -5.36
C GLY A 45 -6.87 10.27 -6.05
N GLU A 46 -5.75 10.31 -5.34
CA GLU A 46 -4.42 10.24 -5.97
C GLU A 46 -4.08 8.85 -6.50
N ILE A 47 -4.72 7.80 -5.96
CA ILE A 47 -4.56 6.43 -6.45
C ILE A 47 -5.92 5.79 -6.75
N TRP A 48 -5.91 4.80 -7.63
CA TRP A 48 -7.07 3.93 -7.78
C TRP A 48 -7.11 2.96 -6.61
N TRP A 49 -8.31 2.57 -6.16
CA TRP A 49 -8.46 1.59 -5.06
C TRP A 49 -7.96 0.18 -5.44
N TRP A 50 -7.77 -0.08 -6.74
CA TRP A 50 -7.44 -1.37 -7.31
C TRP A 50 -6.13 -1.29 -8.11
N ASN A 51 -5.37 -2.40 -8.15
CA ASN A 51 -4.15 -2.56 -8.95
C ASN A 51 -2.97 -1.64 -8.63
N ASN A 52 -2.75 -1.27 -7.37
CA ASN A 52 -1.52 -0.56 -6.96
C ASN A 52 -0.31 -1.50 -6.84
N TYR A 53 0.09 -2.12 -7.95
CA TYR A 53 1.08 -3.20 -7.98
C TYR A 53 2.46 -2.77 -7.45
N ASP A 54 2.91 -1.56 -7.75
CA ASP A 54 4.13 -0.96 -7.21
C ASP A 54 4.11 -0.84 -5.68
N ILE A 55 3.02 -0.32 -5.10
CA ILE A 55 2.87 -0.18 -3.64
C ILE A 55 2.83 -1.58 -3.01
N PHE A 56 2.06 -2.50 -3.59
CA PHE A 56 2.02 -3.90 -3.15
C PHE A 56 3.42 -4.53 -3.14
N LEU A 57 4.20 -4.35 -4.21
CA LEU A 57 5.56 -4.87 -4.29
C LEU A 57 6.49 -4.27 -3.23
N ILE A 58 6.36 -2.97 -2.94
CA ILE A 58 7.11 -2.33 -1.84
C ILE A 58 6.78 -3.02 -0.51
N VAL A 59 5.49 -3.25 -0.22
CA VAL A 59 5.05 -3.92 1.01
C VAL A 59 5.58 -5.36 1.06
N VAL A 60 5.49 -6.12 -0.04
CA VAL A 60 6.02 -7.49 -0.13
C VAL A 60 7.52 -7.51 0.13
N ILE A 61 8.29 -6.60 -0.46
CA ILE A 61 9.74 -6.52 -0.26
C ILE A 61 10.08 -6.17 1.19
N VAL A 62 9.38 -5.21 1.81
CA VAL A 62 9.55 -4.88 3.23
C VAL A 62 9.30 -6.10 4.11
N CYS A 63 8.23 -6.85 3.84
CA CYS A 63 7.90 -8.08 4.56
C CYS A 63 8.98 -9.15 4.38
N LEU A 64 9.44 -9.38 3.14
CA LEU A 64 10.49 -10.37 2.84
C LEU A 64 11.81 -10.02 3.51
N ILE A 65 12.24 -8.76 3.45
CA ILE A 65 13.46 -8.30 4.13
C ILE A 65 13.33 -8.55 5.64
N ASN A 66 12.21 -8.15 6.24
CA ASN A 66 12.00 -8.37 7.67
C ASN A 66 11.97 -9.85 8.06
N ALA A 67 11.35 -10.71 7.24
CA ALA A 67 11.35 -12.15 7.45
C ALA A 67 12.78 -12.73 7.39
N VAL A 68 13.58 -12.32 6.42
CA VAL A 68 15.00 -12.74 6.32
C VAL A 68 15.82 -12.26 7.52
N LEU A 69 15.59 -11.03 8.02
CA LEU A 69 16.28 -10.51 9.20
C LEU A 69 16.01 -11.33 10.46
N MET A 70 14.82 -11.92 10.59
CA MET A 70 14.50 -12.81 11.71
C MET A 70 15.36 -14.09 11.72
N LEU A 71 15.79 -14.56 10.55
CA LEU A 71 16.61 -15.77 10.40
C LEU A 71 18.09 -15.56 10.77
N LEU A 72 18.54 -14.31 10.97
CA LEU A 72 19.94 -14.05 11.32
C LEU A 72 20.31 -14.68 12.68
N PRO A 73 21.58 -15.03 12.93
CA PRO A 73 22.02 -15.51 14.25
C PRO A 73 21.93 -14.43 15.34
N ASN A 74 21.88 -14.84 16.63
CA ASN A 74 21.74 -13.93 17.77
C ASN A 74 22.91 -12.97 17.97
N GLN A 75 24.08 -13.25 17.38
CA GLN A 75 25.21 -12.31 17.37
C GLN A 75 24.88 -10.98 16.68
N PHE A 76 23.81 -10.93 15.87
CA PHE A 76 23.34 -9.73 15.18
C PHE A 76 22.14 -9.04 15.87
N ASN A 77 21.92 -9.25 17.18
CA ASN A 77 20.76 -8.72 17.90
C ASN A 77 20.56 -7.19 17.76
N LYS A 78 21.65 -6.39 17.69
CA LYS A 78 21.54 -4.94 17.43
C LYS A 78 20.94 -4.65 16.04
N VAL A 79 21.39 -5.38 15.02
CA VAL A 79 20.88 -5.26 13.63
C VAL A 79 19.42 -5.69 13.57
N LYS A 80 19.07 -6.83 14.19
CA LYS A 80 17.69 -7.32 14.26
C LYS A 80 16.71 -6.35 14.92
N ARG A 81 17.19 -5.45 15.78
CA ARG A 81 16.34 -4.45 16.46
C ARG A 81 16.15 -3.18 15.64
N LEU A 82 17.21 -2.69 14.99
CA LEU A 82 17.17 -1.40 14.30
C LEU A 82 16.76 -1.52 12.84
N LEU A 83 17.29 -2.52 12.13
CA LEU A 83 17.13 -2.62 10.69
C LEU A 83 15.66 -2.81 10.25
N PRO A 84 14.82 -3.61 10.95
CA PRO A 84 13.40 -3.70 10.59
C PRO A 84 12.65 -2.37 10.66
N ILE A 85 12.97 -1.54 11.65
CA ILE A 85 12.39 -0.20 11.80
C ILE A 85 12.80 0.67 10.62
N CYS A 86 14.08 0.66 10.25
CA CYS A 86 14.58 1.41 9.10
C CYS A 86 13.91 0.95 7.79
N VAL A 87 13.83 -0.36 7.57
CA VAL A 87 13.18 -0.95 6.37
C VAL A 87 11.71 -0.55 6.30
N LEU A 88 10.98 -0.59 7.42
CA LEU A 88 9.59 -0.16 7.49
C LEU A 88 9.44 1.35 7.16
N VAL A 89 10.24 2.21 7.78
CA VAL A 89 10.20 3.66 7.53
C VAL A 89 10.53 3.98 6.07
N CYS A 90 11.53 3.31 5.49
CA CYS A 90 11.84 3.43 4.06
C CYS A 90 10.67 2.98 3.18
N GLY A 91 10.05 1.84 3.49
CA GLY A 91 8.89 1.34 2.76
C GLY A 91 7.69 2.29 2.78
N ILE A 92 7.36 2.84 3.95
CA ILE A 92 6.31 3.86 4.10
C ILE A 92 6.64 5.10 3.27
N THR A 93 7.87 5.60 3.39
CA THR A 93 8.31 6.81 2.68
C THR A 93 8.23 6.62 1.17
N LEU A 94 8.71 5.48 0.65
CA LEU A 94 8.62 5.15 -0.76
C LEU A 94 7.17 5.02 -1.24
N SER A 95 6.30 4.38 -0.45
CA SER A 95 4.89 4.22 -0.80
C SER A 95 4.17 5.58 -0.87
N VAL A 96 4.37 6.45 0.13
CA VAL A 96 3.83 7.82 0.13
C VAL A 96 4.38 8.63 -1.04
N PHE A 97 5.67 8.50 -1.35
CA PHE A 97 6.27 9.16 -2.51
C PHE A 97 5.65 8.69 -3.83
N GLN A 98 5.42 7.38 -4.00
CA GLN A 98 4.75 6.84 -5.19
C GLN A 98 3.30 7.34 -5.29
N ILE A 99 2.56 7.37 -4.17
CA ILE A 99 1.18 7.89 -4.11
C ILE A 99 1.16 9.35 -4.56
N LYS A 100 2.01 10.19 -3.97
CA LYS A 100 1.99 11.65 -4.22
C LYS A 100 2.62 12.07 -5.55
N SER A 101 3.42 11.21 -6.19
CA SER A 101 4.00 11.50 -7.51
C SER A 101 3.08 11.14 -8.67
N ARG A 102 1.99 10.41 -8.43
CA ARG A 102 0.92 10.16 -9.42
C ARG A 102 0.11 11.44 -9.59
N ASN A 103 0.58 12.35 -10.43
CA ASN A 103 -0.11 13.59 -10.78
C ASN A 103 -1.39 13.29 -11.60
N PHE A 104 -2.41 12.70 -10.98
CA PHE A 104 -3.69 12.38 -11.59
C PHE A 104 -4.77 12.31 -10.51
N ASP A 105 -5.94 12.91 -10.79
CA ASP A 105 -7.09 12.86 -9.90
C ASP A 105 -8.09 11.82 -10.39
N PHE A 106 -8.13 10.67 -9.72
CA PHE A 106 -9.07 9.62 -9.99
C PHE A 106 -10.51 10.00 -9.59
N ASN A 107 -10.80 11.08 -8.86
CA ASN A 107 -12.19 11.46 -8.59
C ASN A 107 -12.96 11.91 -9.85
N ALA A 108 -12.27 12.46 -10.85
CA ALA A 108 -12.88 13.05 -12.03
C ALA A 108 -13.30 12.05 -13.12
N SER A 109 -12.86 10.79 -13.03
CA SER A 109 -13.02 9.79 -14.10
C SER A 109 -14.10 8.74 -13.81
N SER A 110 -14.63 8.15 -14.89
CA SER A 110 -15.54 6.99 -14.80
C SER A 110 -14.81 5.74 -14.29
N PHE A 111 -15.55 4.72 -13.82
CA PHE A 111 -14.95 3.49 -13.26
C PHE A 111 -14.00 2.79 -14.25
N THR A 112 -14.47 2.54 -15.48
CA THR A 112 -13.66 1.86 -16.52
C THR A 112 -12.42 2.66 -16.88
N GLU A 113 -12.54 3.98 -16.93
CA GLU A 113 -11.43 4.88 -17.21
C GLU A 113 -10.40 4.90 -16.06
N LYS A 114 -10.85 4.90 -14.80
CA LYS A 114 -9.97 4.79 -13.62
C LYS A 114 -9.13 3.51 -13.69
N GLU A 115 -9.75 2.38 -14.01
CA GLU A 115 -9.06 1.10 -14.11
C GLU A 115 -8.03 1.10 -15.24
N GLN A 116 -8.42 1.56 -16.43
CA GLN A 116 -7.51 1.62 -17.59
C GLN A 116 -6.31 2.54 -17.31
N ILE A 117 -6.55 3.74 -16.79
CA ILE A 117 -5.49 4.70 -16.45
C ILE A 117 -4.58 4.14 -15.35
N SER A 118 -5.14 3.46 -14.34
CA SER A 118 -4.36 2.80 -13.30
C SER A 118 -3.42 1.76 -13.91
N LEU A 119 -3.94 0.87 -14.76
CA LEU A 119 -3.15 -0.16 -15.43
C LEU A 119 -2.03 0.43 -16.32
N GLU A 120 -2.33 1.47 -17.09
CA GLU A 120 -1.35 2.15 -17.94
C GLU A 120 -0.23 2.79 -17.11
N LYS A 121 -0.57 3.45 -16.00
CA LYS A 121 0.42 4.01 -15.07
C LYS A 121 1.26 2.92 -14.42
N GLN A 122 0.66 1.82 -13.98
CA GLN A 122 1.40 0.69 -13.41
C GLN A 122 2.37 0.07 -14.42
N LYS A 123 1.94 -0.06 -15.67
CA LYS A 123 2.81 -0.54 -16.75
C LYS A 123 4.00 0.39 -17.00
N LEU A 124 3.79 1.71 -16.90
CA LEU A 124 4.85 2.71 -16.97
C LEU A 124 5.84 2.60 -15.79
N ILE A 125 5.32 2.45 -14.56
CA ILE A 125 6.14 2.38 -13.34
C ILE A 125 6.97 1.09 -13.28
N LEU A 126 6.33 -0.05 -13.54
CA LEU A 126 6.95 -1.38 -13.40
C LEU A 126 7.71 -1.82 -14.65
N GLY A 127 7.38 -1.23 -15.80
CA GLY A 127 7.80 -1.73 -17.10
C GLY A 127 7.04 -3.01 -17.51
N ASN A 128 7.17 -3.38 -18.79
CA ASN A 128 6.35 -4.42 -19.41
C ASN A 128 6.42 -5.78 -18.70
N ARG A 129 7.63 -6.26 -18.35
CA ARG A 129 7.80 -7.63 -17.83
C ARG A 129 7.16 -7.80 -16.46
N LEU A 130 7.48 -6.91 -15.53
CA LEU A 130 7.01 -6.99 -14.15
C LEU A 130 5.50 -6.70 -14.08
N PHE A 131 5.02 -5.75 -14.88
CA PHE A 131 3.59 -5.48 -15.00
C PHE A 131 2.79 -6.72 -15.44
N GLU A 132 3.22 -7.44 -16.48
CA GLU A 132 2.49 -8.63 -16.93
C GLU A 132 2.51 -9.75 -15.89
N VAL A 133 3.62 -9.93 -15.15
CA VAL A 133 3.67 -10.88 -14.02
C VAL A 133 2.64 -10.48 -12.95
N MET A 134 2.62 -9.21 -12.55
CA MET A 134 1.66 -8.71 -11.56
C MET A 134 0.22 -8.87 -12.02
N ARG A 135 -0.05 -8.62 -13.30
CA ARG A 135 -1.37 -8.79 -13.90
C ARG A 135 -1.82 -10.25 -13.94
N LEU A 136 -0.90 -11.19 -14.17
CA LEU A 136 -1.20 -12.62 -14.09
C LEU A 136 -1.54 -13.03 -12.66
N VAL A 137 -0.77 -12.54 -11.68
CA VAL A 137 -1.03 -12.78 -10.26
C VAL A 137 -2.40 -12.23 -9.87
N ASP A 138 -2.68 -10.96 -10.20
CA ASP A 138 -3.96 -10.29 -9.93
C ASP A 138 -5.16 -11.07 -10.50
N LYS A 139 -5.09 -11.45 -11.79
CA LYS A 139 -6.13 -12.28 -12.43
C LYS A 139 -6.31 -13.65 -11.79
N ALA A 140 -5.25 -14.23 -11.22
CA ALA A 140 -5.32 -15.52 -10.56
C ALA A 140 -6.07 -15.47 -9.22
N VAL A 141 -6.19 -14.29 -8.59
CA VAL A 141 -6.92 -14.13 -7.31
C VAL A 141 -8.45 -14.31 -7.48
N MET A 142 -8.96 -14.38 -8.73
CA MET A 142 -10.39 -14.61 -9.04
C MET A 142 -11.34 -13.71 -8.22
N LEU A 143 -11.02 -12.42 -8.13
CA LEU A 143 -11.92 -11.47 -7.50
C LEU A 143 -12.92 -11.00 -8.56
N ASN A 144 -14.09 -11.64 -8.57
CA ASN A 144 -15.23 -11.24 -9.38
C ASN A 144 -15.88 -10.01 -8.71
N PHE A 145 -15.71 -8.84 -9.31
CA PHE A 145 -16.50 -7.64 -9.00
C PHE A 145 -17.46 -7.37 -10.16
#